data_AF-A0A939V2L0-F1
#
_entry.id   AF-A0A939V2L0-F1
#
_cell.length_a   1.000
_cell.length_b   1.000
_cell.length_c   1.000
_cell.angle_alpha   90.00
_cell.angle_beta   90.00
_cell.angle_gamma   90.00
#
_symmetry.space_group_name_H-M   'P 1'
#
loop_
_entity.id
_entity.type
_entity.pdbx_description
1 polymer ?
#
loop_
_entity_poly.entity_id
_entity_poly.type
_entity_poly.pdbx_seq_one_letter_code
_entity_poly.pdbx_strand_id
1 'polypeptide(L)'
;MNTEYEDIFGFVFKEEQEKIPKIFRPGKKGLTIGLIVIFIFFVGSLAMIPIYFTTQESSAINNLGGGQIMVNTYDDRILALQIIFGGVVVLAAIWLSLSRILEKRAFKKASDFANLAYQSQRHRNELKWQEWKMNNREY
;
A
#
# COMPACT_ATOMS: atom_id res chain seq x y z
N MET A 1 -24.00 -9.69 -23.19
CA MET A 1 -22.87 -9.61 -22.25
C MET A 1 -22.99 -8.26 -21.54
N ASN A 2 -22.97 -8.25 -20.21
CA ASN A 2 -23.41 -7.18 -19.30
C ASN A 2 -22.61 -5.86 -19.39
N THR A 3 -22.77 -5.08 -20.45
CA THR A 3 -22.10 -3.76 -20.60
C THR A 3 -22.58 -2.73 -19.58
N GLU A 4 -23.88 -2.66 -19.28
CA GLU A 4 -24.42 -1.73 -18.29
C GLU A 4 -23.86 -1.95 -16.88
N TYR A 5 -23.48 -3.19 -16.58
CA TYR A 5 -23.01 -3.61 -15.28
C TYR A 5 -21.54 -3.22 -15.03
N GLU A 6 -20.72 -3.35 -16.07
CA GLU A 6 -19.34 -2.87 -16.08
C GLU A 6 -19.29 -1.34 -16.02
N ASP A 7 -20.21 -0.65 -16.69
CA ASP A 7 -20.32 0.80 -16.67
C ASP A 7 -20.73 1.34 -15.29
N ILE A 8 -21.73 0.72 -14.63
CA ILE A 8 -22.14 1.11 -13.27
C ILE A 8 -21.03 0.85 -12.26
N PHE A 9 -20.36 -0.31 -12.34
CA PHE A 9 -19.23 -0.62 -11.47
C PHE A 9 -18.08 0.38 -11.69
N GLY A 10 -17.73 0.68 -12.94
CA GLY A 10 -16.69 1.63 -13.30
C GLY A 10 -16.98 3.04 -12.79
N PHE A 11 -18.23 3.49 -12.88
CA PHE A 11 -18.67 4.79 -12.37
C PHE A 11 -18.54 4.87 -10.84
N VAL A 12 -19.13 3.92 -10.11
CA VAL A 12 -19.12 3.91 -8.63
C VAL A 12 -17.70 3.74 -8.10
N PHE A 13 -16.88 2.92 -8.76
CA PHE A 13 -15.48 2.75 -8.40
C PHE A 13 -14.68 4.05 -8.62
N LYS A 14 -14.90 4.75 -9.74
CA LYS A 14 -14.23 6.02 -10.02
C LYS A 14 -14.61 7.09 -8.99
N GLU A 15 -15.89 7.16 -8.61
CA GLU A 15 -16.40 8.10 -7.61
C GLU A 15 -15.84 7.81 -6.20
N GLU A 16 -15.84 6.55 -5.75
CA GLU A 16 -15.24 6.17 -4.46
C GLU A 16 -13.72 6.34 -4.47
N GLN A 17 -13.06 6.13 -5.61
CA GLN A 17 -11.64 6.42 -5.74
C GLN A 17 -11.35 7.94 -5.70
N GLU A 18 -12.21 8.82 -6.25
CA GLU A 18 -12.01 10.28 -6.19
C GLU A 18 -12.08 10.83 -4.76
N LYS A 19 -12.72 10.11 -3.83
CA LYS A 19 -12.72 10.44 -2.40
C LYS A 19 -11.38 10.13 -1.71
N ILE A 20 -10.51 9.33 -2.32
CA ILE A 20 -9.16 9.05 -1.79
C ILE A 20 -8.24 10.23 -2.16
N PRO A 21 -7.49 10.83 -1.21
CA PRO A 21 -6.56 11.91 -1.51
C PRO A 21 -5.56 11.50 -2.61
N LYS A 22 -5.23 12.41 -3.54
CA LYS A 22 -4.31 12.14 -4.65
C LYS A 22 -2.96 11.56 -4.20
N ILE A 23 -2.50 11.96 -3.00
CA ILE A 23 -1.28 11.46 -2.37
C ILE A 23 -1.33 9.94 -2.09
N PHE A 24 -2.51 9.35 -1.90
CA PHE A 24 -2.69 7.91 -1.66
C PHE A 24 -3.24 7.15 -2.89
N ARG A 25 -3.34 7.81 -4.05
CA ARG A 25 -3.62 7.21 -5.37
C ARG A 25 -2.36 7.26 -6.25
N PRO A 26 -1.33 6.46 -5.95
CA PRO A 26 -0.24 6.32 -6.89
C PRO A 26 -0.78 5.67 -8.17
N GLY A 27 -0.81 6.44 -9.27
CA GLY A 27 -1.00 5.84 -10.58
C GLY A 27 0.11 4.81 -10.86
N LYS A 28 -0.07 3.94 -11.86
CA LYS A 28 0.92 2.88 -12.20
C LYS A 28 2.37 3.40 -12.24
N LYS A 29 2.60 4.57 -12.86
CA LYS A 29 3.91 5.22 -12.91
C LYS A 29 4.42 5.66 -11.53
N GLY A 30 3.56 6.25 -10.70
CA GLY A 30 3.92 6.68 -9.34
C GLY A 30 4.24 5.51 -8.41
N LEU A 31 3.55 4.37 -8.57
CA LEU A 31 3.83 3.15 -7.82
C LEU A 31 5.19 2.57 -8.22
N THR A 32 5.48 2.48 -9.52
CA THR A 32 6.79 2.03 -10.02
C THR A 32 7.93 2.91 -9.52
N ILE A 33 7.78 4.24 -9.58
CA ILE A 33 8.78 5.19 -9.06
C ILE A 33 8.95 5.00 -7.54
N GLY A 34 7.86 4.89 -6.79
CA GLY A 34 7.91 4.64 -5.35
C GLY A 34 8.64 3.34 -4.99
N LEU A 35 8.41 2.26 -5.75
CA LEU A 35 9.13 0.99 -5.57
C LEU A 35 10.62 1.11 -5.90
N ILE A 36 10.98 1.82 -6.96
CA ILE A 36 12.38 2.06 -7.32
C ILE A 36 13.08 2.85 -6.20
N VAL A 37 12.44 3.91 -5.69
CA VAL A 37 12.97 4.70 -4.57
C VAL A 37 13.15 3.81 -3.33
N ILE A 38 12.14 3.03 -2.94
CA ILE A 38 12.25 2.09 -1.81
C ILE A 38 13.43 1.13 -2.02
N PHE A 39 13.56 0.57 -3.22
CA PHE A 39 14.63 -0.36 -3.53
C PHE A 39 16.02 0.28 -3.40
N ILE A 40 16.22 1.49 -3.94
CA ILE A 40 17.49 2.22 -3.83
C ILE A 40 17.83 2.51 -2.37
N PHE A 41 16.88 3.03 -1.60
CA PHE A 41 17.12 3.34 -0.17
C PHE A 41 17.32 2.08 0.66
N PHE A 42 16.66 0.98 0.33
CA PHE A 42 16.82 -0.31 0.99
C PHE A 42 18.21 -0.91 0.74
N VAL A 43 18.65 -0.94 -0.52
CA VAL A 43 20.00 -1.39 -0.90
C VAL A 43 21.06 -0.47 -0.28
N GLY A 44 20.83 0.84 -0.29
CA GLY A 44 21.71 1.81 0.40
C GLY A 44 21.80 1.55 1.90
N SER A 45 20.68 1.28 2.56
CA SER A 45 20.66 0.91 3.99
C SER A 45 21.42 -0.38 4.27
N LEU A 46 21.31 -1.38 3.39
CA LEU A 46 22.05 -2.65 3.53
C LEU A 46 23.55 -2.46 3.33
N ALA A 47 23.95 -1.60 2.39
CA ALA A 47 25.36 -1.28 2.14
C ALA A 47 26.00 -0.50 3.30
N MET A 48 25.24 0.31 4.03
CA MET A 48 25.73 1.06 5.19
C MET A 48 26.06 0.16 6.40
N ILE A 49 25.42 -1.01 6.53
CA ILE A 49 25.68 -1.95 7.64
C ILE A 49 27.16 -2.40 7.67
N PRO A 50 27.74 -2.99 6.61
CA PRO A 50 29.14 -3.37 6.62
C PRO A 50 30.07 -2.16 6.73
N ILE A 51 29.71 -1.02 6.13
CA ILE A 51 30.51 0.22 6.24
C ILE A 51 30.60 0.68 7.70
N TYR A 52 29.48 0.64 8.43
CA TYR A 52 29.46 0.97 9.86
C TYR A 52 30.42 0.08 10.65
N PHE A 53 30.40 -1.24 10.42
CA PHE A 53 31.34 -2.16 11.09
C PHE A 53 32.80 -1.94 10.69
N THR A 54 33.09 -1.44 9.49
CA THR A 54 34.47 -1.10 9.09
C THR A 54 35.01 0.17 9.78
N THR A 55 34.15 1.01 10.35
CA THR A 55 34.58 2.19 11.12
C THR A 55 34.90 1.90 12.58
N GLN A 56 34.98 0.62 12.94
CA GLN A 56 35.32 0.22 14.29
C GLN A 56 36.75 0.65 14.63
N GLU A 57 36.87 1.59 15.55
CA GLU A 57 38.14 1.97 16.15
C GLU A 57 38.18 1.44 17.59
N SER A 58 39.23 0.70 17.93
CA SER A 58 39.44 0.21 19.28
C SER A 58 40.31 1.19 20.04
N SER A 59 39.72 1.89 21.01
CA SER A 59 40.43 2.83 21.87
C SER A 59 40.63 2.23 23.26
N ALA A 60 41.85 2.28 23.78
CA ALA A 60 42.14 1.89 25.15
C ALA A 60 41.81 3.06 26.08
N ILE A 61 40.85 2.87 26.98
CA ILE A 61 40.47 3.86 28.00
C ILE A 61 41.02 3.39 29.34
N ASN A 62 41.70 4.29 30.06
CA ASN A 62 42.16 4.00 31.41
C ASN A 62 40.95 3.90 32.35
N ASN A 63 40.78 2.75 32.98
CA ASN A 63 39.80 2.55 34.04
C ASN A 63 40.31 3.19 35.34
N LEU A 64 39.40 3.67 36.17
CA LEU A 64 39.66 4.28 37.47
C LEU A 64 40.46 3.37 38.43
N GLY A 65 40.50 2.06 38.16
CA GLY A 65 41.29 1.06 38.90
C GLY A 65 42.70 0.78 38.35
N GLY A 66 43.21 1.58 37.40
CA GLY A 66 44.58 1.43 36.87
C GLY A 66 44.76 0.38 35.77
N GLY A 67 43.69 -0.28 35.33
CA GLY A 67 43.69 -1.16 34.14
C GLY A 67 43.23 -0.43 32.87
N GLN A 68 43.63 -0.91 31.70
CA GLN A 68 43.09 -0.43 30.42
C GLN A 68 41.93 -1.31 29.98
N ILE A 69 40.81 -0.69 29.62
CA ILE A 69 39.67 -1.37 28.98
C ILE A 69 39.67 -0.96 27.50
N MET A 70 39.63 -1.96 26.61
CA MET A 70 39.40 -1.74 25.19
C MET A 70 37.92 -1.44 24.96
N VAL A 71 37.61 -0.25 24.45
CA VAL A 71 36.26 0.12 24.05
C VAL A 71 36.24 0.32 22.54
N ASN A 72 35.29 -0.35 21.90
CA ASN A 72 35.03 -0.17 20.48
C ASN A 72 34.15 1.06 20.28
N THR A 73 34.68 2.05 19.57
CA THR A 73 33.94 3.22 19.10
C THR A 73 33.65 3.07 17.62
N TYR A 74 32.51 3.57 17.18
CA TYR A 74 32.07 3.55 15.78
C TYR A 74 31.71 4.96 15.34
N ASP A 75 31.68 5.21 14.03
CA ASP A 75 31.28 6.52 13.52
C ASP A 75 29.74 6.69 13.62
N ASP A 76 29.32 7.49 14.60
CA ASP A 76 27.92 7.85 14.84
C ASP A 76 27.25 8.51 13.62
N ARG A 77 28.02 9.13 12.72
CA ARG A 77 27.48 9.74 11.49
C ARG A 77 26.93 8.68 10.55
N ILE A 78 27.59 7.54 10.46
CA ILE A 78 27.18 6.42 9.60
C ILE A 78 25.95 5.73 10.20
N LEU A 79 25.91 5.61 11.53
CA LEU A 79 24.72 5.13 12.25
C LEU A 79 23.51 6.06 11.99
N ALA A 80 23.69 7.37 12.10
CA ALA A 80 22.64 8.35 11.83
C ALA A 80 22.15 8.28 10.37
N LEU A 81 23.06 8.14 9.40
CA LEU A 81 22.74 7.92 7.99
C LEU A 81 21.93 6.64 7.77
N GLN A 82 22.31 5.53 8.40
CA GLN A 82 21.58 4.27 8.32
C GLN A 82 20.15 4.40 8.86
N ILE A 83 19.96 5.10 9.98
CA ILE A 83 18.63 5.34 10.56
C ILE A 83 17.77 6.19 9.61
N ILE A 84 18.34 7.20 8.96
CA ILE A 84 17.61 8.04 7.99
C ILE A 84 17.19 7.21 6.77
N PHE A 85 18.12 6.45 6.18
CA PHE A 85 17.83 5.61 5.02
C PHE A 85 16.78 4.54 5.34
N GLY A 86 16.91 3.86 6.49
CA GLY A 86 15.93 2.89 6.98
C GLY A 86 14.58 3.53 7.28
N GLY A 87 14.57 4.72 7.88
CA GLY A 87 13.34 5.48 8.19
C GLY A 87 12.54 5.85 6.95
N VAL A 88 13.22 6.27 5.88
CA VAL A 88 12.57 6.56 4.57
C VAL A 88 11.92 5.30 3.99
N VAL A 89 12.60 4.15 4.06
CA VAL A 89 12.04 2.86 3.59
C VAL A 89 10.78 2.49 4.36
N VAL A 90 10.81 2.60 5.69
CA VAL A 90 9.66 2.28 6.55
C VAL A 90 8.48 3.19 6.25
N LEU A 91 8.70 4.51 6.17
CA LEU A 91 7.64 5.47 5.85
C LEU A 91 7.03 5.22 4.47
N ALA A 92 7.85 4.94 3.46
CA ALA A 92 7.38 4.63 2.12
C ALA A 92 6.61 3.29 2.06
N ALA A 93 7.02 2.28 2.84
CA ALA A 93 6.30 1.01 2.95
C ALA A 93 4.93 1.16 3.63
N ILE A 94 4.84 1.99 4.68
CA ILE A 94 3.58 2.34 5.35
C ILE A 94 2.65 3.06 4.36
N TRP A 95 3.17 4.01 3.60
CA TRP A 95 2.41 4.75 2.60
C TRP A 95 1.84 3.84 1.50
N LEU A 96 2.63 2.91 0.96
CA LEU A 96 2.15 1.93 -0.03
C LEU A 96 1.09 0.99 0.56
N SER A 97 1.28 0.55 1.81
CA SER A 97 0.32 -0.32 2.51
C SER A 97 -1.02 0.39 2.71
N LEU A 98 -1.00 1.64 3.18
CA LEU A 98 -2.21 2.46 3.34
C LEU A 98 -2.94 2.69 2.02
N SER A 99 -2.20 3.00 0.96
CA SER A 99 -2.76 3.17 -0.39
C SER A 99 -3.51 1.91 -0.84
N ARG A 100 -2.90 0.72 -0.70
CA ARG A 100 -3.55 -0.55 -1.05
C ARG A 100 -4.79 -0.87 -0.21
N ILE A 101 -4.78 -0.53 1.07
CA ILE A 101 -5.95 -0.74 1.95
C ILE A 101 -7.11 0.15 1.50
N LEU A 102 -6.84 1.41 1.16
CA LEU A 102 -7.86 2.34 0.66
C LEU A 102 -8.42 1.89 -0.68
N GLU A 103 -7.57 1.45 -1.61
CA GLU A 103 -8.01 0.88 -2.88
C GLU A 103 -8.89 -0.37 -2.69
N LYS A 104 -8.49 -1.30 -1.79
CA LYS A 104 -9.32 -2.47 -1.46
C LYS A 104 -10.67 -2.08 -0.89
N ARG A 105 -10.74 -1.05 -0.05
CA ARG A 105 -12.01 -0.56 0.51
C ARG A 105 -12.91 0.05 -0.56
N ALA A 106 -12.35 0.86 -1.47
CA ALA A 106 -13.09 1.43 -2.59
C ALA A 106 -13.60 0.33 -3.55
N PHE A 107 -12.76 -0.67 -3.84
CA PHE A 107 -13.13 -1.82 -4.66
C PHE A 107 -14.24 -2.65 -4.02
N LYS A 108 -14.15 -2.93 -2.70
CA LYS A 108 -15.16 -3.69 -1.98
C LYS A 108 -16.52 -2.99 -2.03
N LYS A 109 -16.57 -1.68 -1.75
CA LYS A 109 -17.81 -0.91 -1.83
C LYS A 109 -18.41 -0.91 -3.23
N ALA A 110 -17.60 -0.70 -4.26
CA ALA A 110 -18.06 -0.74 -5.65
C ALA A 110 -18.61 -2.13 -6.03
N SER A 111 -17.97 -3.19 -5.55
CA SER A 111 -18.40 -4.58 -5.77
C SER A 111 -19.72 -4.89 -5.07
N ASP A 112 -19.90 -4.43 -3.84
CA ASP A 112 -21.15 -4.61 -3.08
C ASP A 112 -22.31 -3.86 -3.74
N PHE A 113 -22.07 -2.64 -4.22
CA PHE A 113 -23.05 -1.84 -4.95
C PHE A 113 -23.44 -2.46 -6.28
N ALA A 114 -22.45 -2.96 -7.04
CA ALA A 114 -22.72 -3.70 -8.26
C ALA A 114 -23.62 -4.89 -7.93
N ASN A 115 -23.24 -5.75 -6.98
CA ASN A 115 -24.03 -6.94 -6.61
C ASN A 115 -25.50 -6.60 -6.28
N LEU A 116 -25.73 -5.51 -5.53
CA LEU A 116 -27.09 -5.03 -5.24
C LEU A 116 -27.84 -4.61 -6.51
N ALA A 117 -27.19 -3.92 -7.44
CA ALA A 117 -27.79 -3.54 -8.73
C ALA A 117 -28.18 -4.76 -9.57
N TYR A 118 -27.38 -5.85 -9.56
CA TYR A 118 -27.72 -7.08 -10.29
C TYR A 118 -28.89 -7.79 -9.69
N GLN A 119 -28.92 -7.91 -8.36
CA GLN A 119 -30.06 -8.51 -7.67
C GLN A 119 -31.33 -7.72 -7.96
N SER A 120 -31.27 -6.38 -7.98
CA SER A 120 -32.41 -5.54 -8.36
C SER A 120 -32.85 -5.77 -9.81
N GLN A 121 -31.92 -5.82 -10.77
CA GLN A 121 -32.24 -6.08 -12.18
C GLN A 121 -32.83 -7.48 -12.38
N ARG A 122 -32.24 -8.50 -11.75
CA ARG A 122 -32.74 -9.87 -11.78
C ARG A 122 -34.15 -9.96 -11.22
N HIS A 123 -34.42 -9.33 -10.08
CA HIS A 123 -35.73 -9.32 -9.47
C HIS A 123 -36.78 -8.61 -10.36
N ARG A 124 -36.43 -7.49 -11.00
CA ARG A 124 -37.32 -6.83 -11.97
C ARG A 124 -37.62 -7.71 -13.18
N ASN A 125 -36.65 -8.46 -13.67
CA ASN A 125 -36.86 -9.38 -14.78
C ASN A 125 -37.73 -10.58 -14.37
N GLU A 126 -37.55 -11.09 -13.14
CA GLU A 126 -38.40 -12.14 -12.58
C GLU A 126 -39.85 -11.66 -12.39
N LEU A 127 -40.07 -10.43 -11.90
CA LEU A 127 -41.40 -9.82 -11.80
C LEU A 127 -42.05 -9.65 -13.18
N LYS A 128 -41.34 -9.10 -14.17
CA LYS A 128 -41.85 -8.98 -15.55
C LYS A 128 -42.20 -10.34 -16.15
N TRP A 129 -41.40 -11.37 -15.85
CA TRP A 129 -41.66 -12.72 -16.30
C TRP A 129 -42.90 -13.33 -15.61
N GLN A 130 -43.11 -13.05 -14.33
CA GLN A 130 -44.32 -13.45 -13.62
C GLN A 130 -45.56 -12.71 -14.12
N GLU A 131 -45.47 -11.39 -14.34
CA GLU A 131 -46.54 -10.59 -14.96
C GLU A 131 -46.90 -11.11 -16.34
N TRP A 132 -45.90 -11.40 -17.18
CA TRP A 132 -46.13 -12.02 -18.49
C TRP A 132 -46.83 -13.38 -18.37
N LYS A 133 -46.42 -14.23 -17.42
CA LYS A 133 -47.09 -15.52 -17.16
C LYS A 133 -48.53 -15.35 -16.70
N MET A 134 -48.84 -14.33 -15.89
CA MET A 134 -50.22 -14.07 -15.45
C MET A 134 -51.07 -13.56 -16.62
N ASN A 135 -50.54 -12.66 -17.44
CA ASN A 135 -51.26 -12.09 -18.59
C ASN A 135 -51.48 -13.10 -19.74
N ASN A 136 -50.67 -14.16 -19.82
CA ASN A 136 -50.80 -15.22 -20.83
C ASN A 136 -51.39 -16.52 -20.26
N ARG A 137 -51.97 -16.49 -19.05
CA ARG A 137 -52.55 -17.69 -18.40
C ARG A 137 -53.97 -18.01 -18.88
N GLU A 138 -54.60 -17.09 -19.60
CA GLU A 138 -55.97 -17.20 -20.13
C GLU A 138 -56.01 -17.61 -21.63
N TYR A 139 -54.86 -17.94 -22.23
CA TYR A 139 -54.76 -18.51 -23.58
C TYR A 139 -54.44 -20.01 -23.54
#